data_AF-I9DJB5-F1
#
_entry.id   AF-I9DJB5-F1
#
_cell.length_a   1.000
_cell.length_b   1.000
_cell.length_c   1.000
_cell.angle_alpha   90.00
_cell.angle_beta   90.00
_cell.angle_gamma   90.00
#
_symmetry.space_group_name_H-M   'P 1'
#
loop_
_entity.id
_entity.type
_entity.pdbx_description
1 polymer ?
#
loop_
_entity_poly.entity_id
_entity_poly.type
_entity_poly.pdbx_seq_one_letter_code
_entity_poly.pdbx_strand_id
1 'polypeptide(L)'
;MKLNKKLMLLSVIPTILFVLISCFYIIPKTKENIYLQKDIQIKNNVEIAHSTVEYYYTLSKSGVMADQEAQERAKEVISKMRYGSDG
;
A
#
# COMPACT_ATOMS: atom_id res chain seq x y z
N MET A 1 -13.58 -43.22 -27.67
CA MET A 1 -12.95 -43.10 -26.32
C MET A 1 -13.76 -43.91 -25.33
N LYS A 2 -13.12 -44.77 -24.51
CA LYS A 2 -13.81 -45.45 -23.39
C LYS A 2 -14.41 -44.42 -22.44
N LEU A 3 -15.61 -44.68 -21.91
CA LEU A 3 -16.42 -43.74 -21.11
C LEU A 3 -15.62 -43.05 -19.99
N ASN A 4 -14.71 -43.79 -19.35
CA ASN A 4 -13.84 -43.32 -18.27
C ASN A 4 -12.89 -42.19 -18.71
N LYS A 5 -12.35 -42.23 -19.94
CA LYS A 5 -11.49 -41.14 -20.45
C LYS A 5 -12.30 -39.88 -20.71
N LYS A 6 -13.57 -40.00 -21.10
CA LYS A 6 -14.47 -38.85 -21.33
C LYS A 6 -14.85 -38.16 -20.02
N LEU A 7 -15.14 -38.94 -18.98
CA LEU A 7 -15.41 -38.45 -17.62
C LEU A 7 -14.17 -37.82 -16.97
N MET A 8 -12.99 -38.41 -17.17
CA MET A 8 -11.73 -37.84 -16.68
C MET A 8 -11.41 -36.53 -17.39
N LEU A 9 -11.60 -36.44 -18.71
CA LEU A 9 -11.38 -35.20 -19.46
C LEU A 9 -12.30 -34.06 -18.99
N LEU A 10 -13.55 -34.39 -18.66
CA LEU A 10 -14.55 -33.43 -18.19
C LEU A 10 -14.19 -32.79 -16.84
N SER A 11 -13.46 -33.50 -15.98
CA SER A 11 -13.00 -32.97 -14.68
C SER A 11 -11.62 -32.34 -14.76
N VAL A 12 -10.69 -32.94 -15.53
CA VAL A 12 -9.31 -32.48 -15.62
C VAL A 12 -9.17 -31.15 -16.37
N ILE A 13 -9.92 -30.94 -17.45
CA ILE A 13 -9.81 -29.70 -18.24
C ILE A 13 -10.17 -28.46 -17.40
N PRO A 14 -11.32 -28.40 -16.70
CA PRO A 14 -11.65 -27.27 -15.85
C PRO A 14 -10.63 -27.04 -14.74
N THR A 15 -10.11 -28.10 -14.12
CA THR A 15 -9.07 -27.97 -13.07
C THR A 15 -7.79 -27.36 -13.62
N ILE A 16 -7.32 -27.81 -14.80
CA ILE A 16 -6.14 -27.24 -15.43
C ILE A 16 -6.37 -25.77 -15.78
N LEU A 17 -7.52 -25.42 -16.36
CA LEU A 17 -7.85 -24.03 -16.68
C LEU A 17 -7.88 -23.15 -15.43
N PHE A 18 -8.45 -23.63 -14.33
CA PHE A 18 -8.46 -22.92 -13.06
C PHE A 18 -7.04 -22.67 -12.52
N VAL A 19 -6.18 -23.69 -12.57
CA VAL A 19 -4.76 -23.55 -12.16
C VAL A 19 -4.04 -22.54 -13.05
N LEU A 20 -4.23 -22.60 -14.37
CA LEU A 20 -3.61 -21.66 -15.29
C LEU A 20 -4.06 -20.22 -15.01
N ILE A 21 -5.36 -19.98 -14.87
CA ILE A 21 -5.88 -18.64 -14.53
C ILE A 21 -5.31 -18.18 -13.18
N SER A 22 -5.24 -19.06 -12.19
CA SER A 22 -4.72 -18.71 -10.86
C SER A 22 -3.25 -18.31 -10.92
N CYS A 23 -2.42 -19.10 -11.60
CA CYS A 23 -0.99 -18.88 -11.69
C CYS A 23 -0.61 -17.71 -12.61
N PHE A 24 -1.30 -17.55 -13.74
CA PHE A 24 -0.94 -16.55 -14.75
C PHE A 24 -1.69 -15.23 -14.61
N TYR A 25 -2.83 -15.20 -13.92
CA TYR A 25 -3.63 -13.98 -13.77
C TYR A 25 -3.80 -13.56 -12.32
N ILE A 26 -4.38 -14.42 -11.47
CA ILE A 26 -4.75 -14.04 -10.09
C ILE A 26 -3.51 -13.71 -9.26
N ILE A 27 -2.56 -14.62 -9.15
CA ILE A 27 -1.36 -14.43 -8.32
C ILE A 27 -0.53 -13.22 -8.79
N PRO A 28 -0.22 -13.05 -10.09
CA PRO A 28 0.51 -11.87 -10.56
C PRO A 28 -0.24 -10.58 -10.30
N LYS A 29 -1.56 -10.54 -10.55
CA LYS A 29 -2.37 -9.34 -10.34
C LYS A 29 -2.47 -8.96 -8.87
N THR A 30 -2.64 -9.94 -7.98
CA THR A 30 -2.62 -9.69 -6.53
C THR A 30 -1.28 -9.15 -6.08
N LYS A 31 -0.17 -9.71 -6.59
CA LYS A 31 1.17 -9.20 -6.29
C LYS A 31 1.32 -7.74 -6.72
N GLU A 32 0.97 -7.41 -7.96
CA GLU A 32 0.99 -6.03 -8.49
C GLU A 32 0.19 -5.08 -7.60
N ASN A 33 -1.04 -5.46 -7.25
CA ASN A 33 -1.90 -4.65 -6.38
C ASN A 33 -1.29 -4.43 -4.99
N ILE A 34 -0.64 -5.45 -4.40
CA ILE A 34 0.04 -5.30 -3.10
C ILE A 34 1.18 -4.27 -3.19
N TYR A 35 2.00 -4.30 -4.25
CA TYR A 35 3.06 -3.31 -4.43
C TYR A 35 2.48 -1.90 -4.65
N LEU A 36 1.44 -1.77 -5.47
CA LEU A 36 0.76 -0.49 -5.67
C LEU A 36 0.24 0.09 -4.35
N GLN A 37 -0.37 -0.74 -3.50
CA GLN A 37 -0.85 -0.30 -2.18
C GLN A 37 0.29 0.13 -1.27
N LYS A 38 1.46 -0.54 -1.32
CA LYS A 38 2.65 -0.10 -0.58
C LYS A 38 3.17 1.25 -1.06
N ASP A 39 3.20 1.48 -2.37
CA ASP A 39 3.62 2.76 -2.94
C ASP A 39 2.67 3.89 -2.53
N ILE A 40 1.36 3.64 -2.58
CA ILE A 40 0.34 4.57 -2.09
C ILE A 40 0.53 4.86 -0.60
N GLN A 41 0.80 3.84 0.22
CA GLN A 41 1.03 4.03 1.65
C GLN A 41 2.25 4.93 1.92
N ILE A 42 3.36 4.70 1.21
CA ILE A 42 4.56 5.56 1.32
C ILE A 42 4.22 7.00 0.95
N LYS A 43 3.50 7.19 -0.17
CA LYS A 43 3.07 8.53 -0.62
C LYS A 43 2.21 9.23 0.43
N ASN A 44 1.20 8.55 0.96
CA ASN A 44 0.32 9.09 1.98
C ASN A 44 1.09 9.48 3.26
N ASN A 45 2.07 8.68 3.68
CA ASN A 45 2.89 8.99 4.85
C ASN A 45 3.71 10.27 4.65
N VAL A 46 4.27 10.47 3.45
CA VAL A 46 4.99 11.70 3.10
C VAL A 46 4.03 12.88 3.06
N GLU A 47 2.83 12.72 2.50
CA GLU A 47 1.80 13.77 2.48
C GLU A 47 1.37 14.19 3.90
N ILE A 48 1.19 13.23 4.82
CA ILE A 48 0.88 13.51 6.23
C ILE A 48 2.03 14.28 6.90
N ALA A 49 3.28 13.88 6.66
CA ALA A 49 4.44 14.58 7.19
C ALA A 49 4.50 16.02 6.63
N HIS A 50 4.24 16.20 5.33
CA HIS A 50 4.15 17.52 4.70
C HIS A 50 3.06 18.39 5.33
N SER A 51 1.84 17.87 5.49
CA SER A 51 0.74 18.59 6.15
C SER A 51 1.08 18.97 7.59
N THR A 52 1.86 18.13 8.30
CA THR A 52 2.34 18.45 9.65
C THR A 52 3.30 19.64 9.62
N VAL A 53 4.26 19.66 8.69
CA VAL A 53 5.16 20.83 8.51
C VAL A 53 4.36 22.08 8.16
N GLU A 54 3.42 21.98 7.23
CA GLU A 54 2.60 23.09 6.76
C GLU A 54 1.74 23.71 7.89
N TYR A 55 1.21 22.87 8.78
CA TYR A 55 0.49 23.32 9.97
C TYR A 55 1.37 24.20 10.88
N TYR A 56 2.55 23.71 11.27
CA TYR A 56 3.46 24.47 12.13
C TYR A 56 4.03 25.71 11.43
N TYR A 57 4.32 25.62 10.14
CA TYR A 57 4.73 26.77 9.34
C TYR A 57 3.65 27.88 9.34
N THR A 58 2.38 27.50 9.21
CA THR A 58 1.26 28.45 9.26
C THR A 58 1.15 29.12 10.63
N LEU A 59 1.37 28.39 11.72
CA LEU A 59 1.41 28.95 13.08
C LEU A 59 2.57 29.93 13.27
N SER A 60 3.74 29.63 12.69
CA SER A 60 4.86 30.57 12.72
C SER A 60 4.56 31.85 11.94
N LYS A 61 4.04 31.68 10.72
CA LYS A 61 3.67 32.79 9.83
C LYS A 61 2.60 33.70 10.43
N SER A 62 1.69 33.16 11.24
CA SER A 62 0.67 33.95 11.95
C SER A 62 1.18 34.60 13.24
N GLY A 63 2.46 34.39 13.59
CA GLY A 63 3.09 34.95 14.79
C GLY A 63 2.71 34.25 16.09
N VAL A 64 2.04 33.09 16.01
CA VAL A 64 1.63 32.30 17.20
C VAL A 64 2.82 31.59 17.85
N MET A 65 3.86 31.28 17.08
CA MET A 65 5.12 30.70 17.56
C MET A 65 6.31 31.22 16.75
N ALA A 66 7.52 31.07 17.28
CA ALA A 66 8.74 31.40 16.55
C ALA A 66 9.07 30.33 15.49
N ASP A 67 9.72 30.71 14.39
CA ASP A 67 10.10 29.80 13.29
C ASP A 67 10.89 28.58 13.79
N GLN A 68 11.80 28.81 14.73
CA GLN A 68 12.67 27.78 15.27
C GLN A 68 11.89 26.77 16.13
N GLU A 69 10.93 27.27 16.92
CA GLU A 69 10.02 26.41 17.71
C GLU A 69 9.10 25.61 16.77
N ALA A 70 8.52 26.24 15.74
CA ALA A 70 7.68 25.58 14.76
C ALA A 70 8.40 24.40 14.08
N GLN A 71 9.66 24.61 13.70
CA GLN A 71 10.51 23.56 13.12
C GLN A 71 10.79 22.42 14.10
N GLU A 72 11.11 22.73 15.36
CA GLU A 72 11.37 21.71 16.38
C GLU A 72 10.13 20.86 16.66
N ARG A 73 8.95 21.49 16.78
CA ARG A 73 7.68 20.78 17.00
C ARG A 73 7.31 19.90 15.81
N ALA A 74 7.45 20.39 14.59
CA ALA A 74 7.21 19.59 13.39
C ALA A 74 8.14 18.36 13.34
N LYS A 75 9.44 18.55 13.62
CA LYS A 75 10.42 17.45 13.68
C LYS A 75 10.08 16.44 14.77
N GLU A 76 9.68 16.90 15.95
CA GLU A 76 9.28 16.01 17.06
C GLU A 76 8.11 15.12 16.66
N VAL A 77 7.06 15.69 16.07
CA VAL A 77 5.87 14.94 15.63
C VAL A 77 6.23 13.95 14.52
N ILE A 78 6.98 14.39 13.50
CA ILE A 78 7.38 13.53 12.38
C ILE A 78 8.30 12.39 12.86
N SER A 79 9.19 12.62 13.83
CA SER A 79 10.05 11.57 14.40
C SER A 79 9.27 10.43 15.10
N LYS A 80 8.04 10.73 15.52
CA LYS A 80 7.13 9.78 16.16
C LYS A 80 6.22 9.07 15.15
N MET A 81 6.17 9.53 13.89
CA MET A 81 5.46 8.80 12.84
C MET A 81 6.08 7.40 12.65
N ARG A 82 5.23 6.42 12.37
CA ARG A 82 5.61 5.04 12.09
C ARG A 82 5.07 4.65 10.72
N TYR A 83 5.73 3.70 10.09
CA TYR A 83 5.26 3.10 8.84
C TYR A 83 5.50 1.60 8.88
N GLY A 84 4.56 0.82 8.34
CA GLY A 84 4.74 -0.61 8.12
C GLY A 84 3.90 -1.47 9.06
N SER A 85 4.44 -2.59 9.55
CA SER A 85 3.70 -3.54 10.39
C SER A 85 3.37 -3.01 11.79
N ASP A 86 4.12 -2.01 12.26
CA ASP A 86 3.98 -1.41 13.59
C ASP A 86 3.40 0.02 13.52
N GLY A 87 2.87 0.43 12.35
CA GLY A 87 2.35 1.78 12.09
C GLY A 87 1.53 1.88 10.81
#